data_AF-A0A1B6DDQ6-F1
#
_entry.id   AF-A0A1B6DDQ6-F1
#
_cell.length_a   1.000
_cell.length_b   1.000
_cell.length_c   1.000
_cell.angle_alpha   90.00
_cell.angle_beta   90.00
_cell.angle_gamma   90.00
#
_symmetry.space_group_name_H-M   'P 1'
#
loop_
_entity.id
_entity.type
_entity.pdbx_description
1 polymer ?
#
loop_
_entity_poly.entity_id
_entity_poly.type
_entity_poly.pdbx_seq_one_letter_code
_entity_poly.pdbx_strand_id
1 'polypeptide(L)'
;MDGQNCTFGACGAVAGVKNPIALARSICDAQRMPLTLGRVPPCLLVGSGANSWAKENNITTVDPVTLISEKALKTNHYCKKKLAKYEAFINDKNVTLNIEESPLDTIGAVAIDNEGNIAAACSSGGVMLKHSGRVGQAAAYGSGCWADKAVGIVTSGCGEYLMLTNLARETARTLENSNMATTGVYNSITNNFIRKCY
;
A
#
# COMPACT_ATOMS: atom_id res chain seq x y z
N MET A 1 -1.76 3.23 -10.38
CA MET A 1 -2.94 2.96 -11.22
C MET A 1 -3.07 4.09 -12.21
N ASP A 2 -3.34 3.74 -13.47
CA ASP A 2 -3.63 4.68 -14.56
C ASP A 2 -5.14 4.66 -14.80
N GLY A 3 -5.80 5.81 -14.61
CA GLY A 3 -7.25 5.94 -14.72
C GLY A 3 -7.78 5.95 -16.15
N GLN A 4 -6.92 6.21 -17.16
CA GLN A 4 -7.33 6.20 -18.56
C GLN A 4 -7.62 4.77 -19.03
N ASN A 5 -6.72 3.84 -18.68
CA ASN A 5 -6.73 2.46 -19.16
C ASN A 5 -7.11 1.44 -18.08
N CYS A 6 -7.39 1.91 -16.85
CA CYS A 6 -7.65 1.09 -15.67
C CYS A 6 -6.55 0.06 -15.37
N THR A 7 -5.31 0.28 -15.85
CA THR A 7 -4.17 -0.62 -15.57
C THR A 7 -3.62 -0.38 -14.17
N PHE A 8 -3.23 -1.46 -13.50
CA PHE A 8 -2.73 -1.43 -12.13
C PHE A 8 -1.46 -2.26 -12.00
N GLY A 9 -0.37 -1.64 -11.56
CA GLY A 9 0.86 -2.35 -11.20
C GLY A 9 1.16 -2.19 -9.72
N ALA A 10 1.61 -3.28 -9.10
CA ALA A 10 2.00 -3.29 -7.70
C ALA A 10 3.14 -4.28 -7.42
N CYS A 11 3.86 -4.02 -6.33
CA CYS A 11 4.82 -4.96 -5.78
C CYS A 11 4.69 -5.07 -4.26
N GLY A 12 4.82 -6.28 -3.72
CA GLY A 12 4.69 -6.56 -2.28
C GLY A 12 5.88 -7.34 -1.72
N ALA A 13 6.17 -7.14 -0.44
CA ALA A 13 7.24 -7.85 0.28
C ALA A 13 8.59 -7.89 -0.47
N VAL A 14 8.93 -6.80 -1.16
CA VAL A 14 10.15 -6.69 -1.97
C VAL A 14 11.25 -5.98 -1.19
N ALA A 15 12.39 -6.65 -1.04
CA ALA A 15 13.58 -6.08 -0.43
C ALA A 15 14.59 -5.64 -1.50
N GLY A 16 15.39 -4.62 -1.18
CA GLY A 16 16.52 -4.20 -2.03
C GLY A 16 16.13 -3.49 -3.32
N VAL A 17 14.88 -3.04 -3.49
CA VAL A 17 14.48 -2.15 -4.58
C VAL A 17 14.45 -0.73 -4.04
N LYS A 18 15.28 0.17 -4.58
CA LYS A 18 15.46 1.53 -4.03
C LYS A 18 14.15 2.33 -4.07
N ASN A 19 13.37 2.18 -5.14
CA ASN A 19 12.11 2.88 -5.35
C ASN A 19 11.02 1.87 -5.71
N PRO A 20 10.30 1.29 -4.74
CA PRO A 20 9.24 0.30 -5.02
C PRO A 20 8.17 0.83 -5.99
N ILE A 21 7.88 2.14 -5.97
CA ILE A 21 6.90 2.72 -6.89
C ILE A 21 7.34 2.69 -8.36
N ALA A 22 8.65 2.73 -8.64
CA ALA A 22 9.17 2.58 -10.00
C ALA A 22 8.98 1.14 -10.51
N LEU A 23 9.13 0.14 -9.63
CA LEU A 23 8.81 -1.24 -9.94
C LEU A 23 7.31 -1.45 -10.20
N ALA A 24 6.46 -0.91 -9.33
CA ALA A 24 5.01 -0.94 -9.54
C ALA A 24 4.62 -0.27 -10.87
N ARG A 25 5.26 0.85 -11.24
CA ARG A 25 5.06 1.52 -12.53
C ARG A 25 5.46 0.63 -13.72
N SER A 26 6.64 0.00 -13.67
CA SER A 26 7.09 -0.93 -14.72
C SER A 26 6.10 -2.09 -14.92
N ILE A 27 5.58 -2.68 -13.83
CA ILE A 27 4.55 -3.74 -13.88
C ILE A 27 3.25 -3.21 -14.49
N CYS A 28 2.88 -1.96 -14.18
CA CYS A 28 1.70 -1.30 -14.74
C CYS A 28 1.84 -1.10 -16.27
N ASP A 29 2.99 -0.59 -16.71
CA ASP A 29 3.24 -0.30 -18.12
C ASP A 29 3.33 -1.60 -18.95
N ALA A 30 3.90 -2.67 -18.38
CA ALA A 30 4.00 -3.97 -19.04
C ALA A 30 2.65 -4.60 -19.40
N GLN A 31 1.55 -4.23 -18.72
CA GLN A 31 0.20 -4.70 -19.05
C GLN A 31 -0.32 -4.18 -20.39
N ARG A 32 0.29 -3.14 -20.95
CA ARG A 32 -0.10 -2.58 -22.25
C ARG A 32 0.34 -3.48 -23.42
N MET A 33 1.23 -4.44 -23.17
CA MET A 33 1.79 -5.33 -24.18
C MET A 33 1.42 -6.78 -23.86
N PRO A 34 0.82 -7.54 -24.79
CA PRO A 34 0.55 -8.96 -24.57
C PRO A 34 1.85 -9.75 -24.49
N LEU A 35 1.85 -10.82 -23.69
CA LEU A 35 2.98 -11.76 -23.67
C LEU A 35 2.82 -12.83 -24.76
N THR A 36 3.93 -13.46 -25.13
CA THR A 36 3.93 -14.60 -26.05
C THR A 36 3.02 -15.72 -25.56
N LEU A 37 2.46 -16.47 -26.51
CA LEU A 37 1.53 -17.57 -26.27
C LEU A 37 0.21 -17.14 -25.60
N GLY A 38 -0.23 -15.90 -25.80
CA GLY A 38 -1.49 -15.40 -25.27
C GLY A 38 -1.51 -15.22 -23.75
N ARG A 39 -0.34 -15.17 -23.11
CA ARG A 39 -0.24 -14.97 -21.66
C ARG A 39 -0.59 -13.52 -21.29
N VAL A 40 -1.20 -13.38 -20.11
CA VAL A 40 -1.56 -12.08 -19.55
C VAL A 40 -0.41 -11.56 -18.67
N PRO A 41 0.07 -10.33 -18.88
CA PRO A 41 1.08 -9.73 -18.01
C PRO A 41 0.60 -9.63 -16.55
N PRO A 42 1.50 -9.77 -15.55
CA PRO A 42 1.13 -9.66 -14.16
C PRO A 42 0.74 -8.21 -13.80
N CYS A 43 -0.21 -8.05 -12.88
CA CYS A 43 -0.53 -6.76 -12.26
C CYS A 43 0.08 -6.59 -10.85
N LEU A 44 0.55 -7.69 -10.26
CA LEU A 44 1.17 -7.72 -8.93
C LEU A 44 2.28 -8.77 -8.92
N LEU A 45 3.46 -8.41 -8.42
CA LEU A 45 4.56 -9.32 -8.14
C LEU A 45 5.04 -9.18 -6.69
N VAL A 46 5.53 -10.26 -6.09
CA VAL A 46 5.99 -10.24 -4.71
C VAL A 46 7.36 -10.90 -4.52
N GLY A 47 8.02 -10.57 -3.42
CA GLY A 47 9.22 -11.27 -2.96
C GLY A 47 10.35 -11.32 -3.99
N SER A 48 10.94 -12.50 -4.16
CA SER A 48 12.06 -12.73 -5.09
C SER A 48 11.67 -12.57 -6.57
N GLY A 49 10.43 -12.90 -6.94
CA GLY A 49 9.92 -12.69 -8.30
C GLY A 49 9.88 -11.21 -8.67
N ALA A 50 9.41 -10.36 -7.76
CA ALA A 50 9.44 -8.91 -7.92
C ALA A 50 10.87 -8.35 -8.01
N ASN A 51 11.81 -8.90 -7.24
CA ASN A 51 13.23 -8.51 -7.30
C ASN A 51 13.87 -8.91 -8.64
N SER A 52 13.54 -10.09 -9.16
CA SER A 52 14.03 -10.57 -10.47
C SER A 52 13.51 -9.67 -11.59
N TRP A 53 12.22 -9.35 -11.57
CA TRP A 53 11.61 -8.39 -12.50
C TRP A 53 12.32 -7.03 -12.46
N ALA A 54 12.65 -6.53 -11.26
CA ALA A 54 13.36 -5.27 -11.10
C ALA A 54 14.72 -5.28 -11.81
N LYS A 55 15.48 -6.37 -11.69
CA LYS A 55 16.78 -6.54 -12.36
C LYS A 55 16.63 -6.62 -13.88
N GLU A 56 15.69 -7.43 -14.36
CA GLU A 56 15.42 -7.62 -15.78
C GLU A 56 14.97 -6.32 -16.48
N ASN A 57 14.25 -5.45 -15.76
CA ASN A 57 13.73 -4.19 -16.26
C ASN A 57 14.60 -2.97 -15.88
N ASN A 58 15.87 -3.19 -15.49
CA ASN A 58 16.83 -2.12 -15.17
C ASN A 58 16.38 -1.15 -14.07
N ILE A 59 15.56 -1.61 -13.12
CA ILE A 59 15.16 -0.83 -11.95
C ILE A 59 16.26 -0.91 -10.89
N THR A 60 16.62 0.22 -10.30
CA THR A 60 17.71 0.30 -9.32
C THR A 60 17.47 -0.61 -8.11
N THR A 61 18.28 -1.66 -8.01
CA THR A 61 18.39 -2.51 -6.83
C THR A 61 19.62 -2.16 -6.00
N VAL A 62 19.50 -2.25 -4.69
CA VAL A 62 20.56 -1.97 -3.71
C VAL A 62 20.57 -3.07 -2.65
N ASP A 63 21.65 -3.13 -1.86
CA ASP A 63 21.65 -3.95 -0.65
C ASP A 63 20.54 -3.44 0.30
N PRO A 64 19.60 -4.29 0.76
CA PRO A 64 18.55 -3.92 1.70
C PRO A 64 19.05 -3.17 2.94
N VAL A 65 20.26 -3.45 3.41
CA VAL A 65 20.86 -2.80 4.59
C VAL A 65 21.03 -1.29 4.37
N THR A 66 21.31 -0.85 3.14
CA THR A 66 21.48 0.57 2.81
C THR A 66 20.17 1.37 2.88
N LEU A 67 19.02 0.70 2.87
CA LEU A 67 17.71 1.34 2.99
C LEU A 67 17.32 1.57 4.44
N ILE A 68 18.08 1.04 5.40
CA ILE A 68 17.78 1.14 6.81
C ILE A 68 18.42 2.41 7.39
N SER A 69 17.57 3.35 7.84
CA SER A 69 18.05 4.56 8.53
C SER A 69 18.38 4.30 10.00
N GLU A 70 19.24 5.14 10.59
CA GLU A 70 19.53 5.09 12.02
C GLU A 70 18.26 5.25 12.88
N LYS A 71 17.33 6.11 12.45
CA LYS A 71 16.04 6.30 13.11
C LYS A 71 15.23 5.00 13.10
N ALA A 72 15.15 4.33 11.95
CA ALA A 72 14.43 3.06 11.82
C ALA A 72 15.05 1.95 12.70
N LEU A 73 16.38 1.88 12.80
CA LEU A 73 17.07 0.96 13.71
C LEU A 73 16.71 1.21 15.18
N LYS A 74 16.76 2.47 15.62
CA LYS A 74 16.40 2.86 16.99
C LYS A 74 14.95 2.51 17.31
N THR A 75 14.02 2.82 16.40
CA THR A 75 12.60 2.47 16.55
C THR A 75 12.40 0.95 16.60
N ASN A 76 13.07 0.18 15.73
CA ASN A 76 12.97 -1.28 15.74
C ASN A 76 13.45 -1.87 17.08
N HIS A 77 14.58 -1.40 17.60
CA HIS A 77 15.12 -1.83 18.89
C HIS A 77 14.18 -1.50 20.04
N TYR A 78 13.63 -0.29 20.06
CA TYR A 78 12.64 0.13 21.05
C TYR A 78 11.40 -0.78 21.01
N CYS A 79 10.82 -1.02 19.83
CA CYS A 79 9.66 -1.87 19.66
C CYS A 79 9.93 -3.32 20.09
N LYS A 80 11.09 -3.90 19.76
CA LYS A 80 11.48 -5.25 20.20
C LYS A 80 11.58 -5.35 21.72
N LYS A 81 12.21 -4.35 22.37
CA LYS A 81 12.28 -4.29 23.83
C LYS A 81 10.91 -4.16 24.48
N LYS A 82 10.01 -3.36 23.90
CA LYS A 82 8.62 -3.22 24.36
C LYS A 82 7.89 -4.56 24.23
N LEU A 83 7.97 -5.23 23.08
CA LEU A 83 7.36 -6.54 22.87
C LEU A 83 7.85 -7.59 23.88
N ALA A 84 9.16 -7.73 24.07
CA ALA A 84 9.72 -8.70 25.01
C ALA A 84 9.27 -8.45 26.46
N LYS A 85 9.16 -7.17 26.88
CA LYS A 85 8.58 -6.83 28.18
C LYS A 85 7.13 -7.27 28.25
N TYR A 86 6.30 -6.91 27.26
CA TYR A 86 4.88 -7.27 27.22
C TYR A 86 4.67 -8.79 27.26
N GLU A 87 5.44 -9.56 26.49
CA GLU A 87 5.36 -11.03 26.49
C GLU A 87 5.73 -11.64 27.85
N ALA A 88 6.71 -11.05 28.56
CA ALA A 88 7.03 -11.45 29.92
C ALA A 88 5.91 -11.12 30.93
N PHE A 89 5.21 -9.99 30.73
CA PHE A 89 4.13 -9.51 31.62
C PHE A 89 2.75 -10.13 31.35
N ILE A 90 2.42 -10.55 30.12
CA ILE A 90 1.13 -11.20 29.80
C ILE A 90 0.98 -12.57 30.50
N ASN A 91 2.09 -13.18 30.90
CA ASN A 91 2.06 -14.36 31.76
C ASN A 91 1.55 -14.05 33.20
N ASP A 92 1.39 -12.77 33.54
CA ASP A 92 0.86 -12.28 34.82
C ASP A 92 -0.48 -11.55 34.57
N LYS A 93 -1.60 -12.16 34.98
CA LYS A 93 -2.97 -11.93 34.42
C LYS A 93 -3.65 -10.56 34.65
N ASN A 94 -2.97 -9.53 35.15
CA ASN A 94 -3.64 -8.33 35.71
C ASN A 94 -3.13 -6.99 35.16
N VAL A 95 -3.15 -6.74 33.84
CA VAL A 95 -2.79 -5.41 33.32
C VAL A 95 -3.63 -4.97 32.11
N THR A 96 -4.17 -3.76 32.21
CA THR A 96 -4.69 -2.96 31.09
C THR A 96 -3.54 -2.16 30.48
N LEU A 97 -3.20 -2.43 29.22
CA LEU A 97 -2.07 -1.79 28.55
C LEU A 97 -2.55 -0.59 27.73
N ASN A 98 -1.92 0.57 27.92
CA ASN A 98 -2.06 1.68 26.99
C ASN A 98 -1.31 1.34 25.69
N ILE A 99 -2.06 0.94 24.67
CA ILE A 99 -1.54 0.65 23.33
C ILE A 99 -1.33 2.00 22.64
N GLU A 100 -0.10 2.50 22.67
CA GLU A 100 0.30 3.59 21.77
C GLU A 100 0.31 3.08 20.32
N GLU A 101 -0.29 3.85 19.41
CA GLU A 101 -0.30 3.52 18.00
C GLU A 101 1.12 3.49 17.44
N SER A 102 1.44 2.43 16.70
CA SER A 102 2.72 2.35 15.99
C SER A 102 2.70 3.33 14.81
N PRO A 103 3.77 4.11 14.60
CA PRO A 103 3.85 5.01 13.46
C PRO A 103 3.66 4.23 12.15
N LEU A 104 2.79 4.75 11.29
CA LEU A 104 2.48 4.18 9.98
C LEU A 104 3.24 4.93 8.90
N ASP A 105 4.15 4.24 8.23
CA ASP A 105 4.92 4.81 7.12
C ASP A 105 4.25 4.46 5.79
N THR A 106 3.33 5.32 5.37
CA THR A 106 2.68 5.24 4.05
C THR A 106 2.67 6.62 3.41
N ILE A 107 3.02 6.67 2.12
CA ILE A 107 2.89 7.86 1.27
C ILE A 107 2.01 7.53 0.07
N GLY A 108 1.33 8.55 -0.45
CA GLY A 108 0.56 8.42 -1.68
C GLY A 108 0.43 9.75 -2.40
N ALA A 109 0.15 9.67 -3.70
CA ALA A 109 -0.09 10.83 -4.54
C ALA A 109 -1.19 10.54 -5.56
N VAL A 110 -1.97 11.57 -5.85
CA VAL A 110 -2.93 11.63 -6.96
C VAL A 110 -2.52 12.80 -7.85
N ALA A 111 -2.54 12.62 -9.15
CA ALA A 111 -2.23 13.66 -10.12
C ALA A 111 -3.24 13.62 -11.28
N ILE A 112 -3.47 14.79 -11.87
CA ILE A 112 -4.28 14.99 -13.08
C ILE A 112 -3.42 15.78 -14.06
N ASP A 113 -3.32 15.31 -15.30
CA ASP A 113 -2.58 16.02 -16.36
C ASP A 113 -3.47 16.99 -17.14
N ASN A 114 -2.89 17.69 -18.12
CA ASN A 114 -3.59 18.68 -18.94
C ASN A 114 -4.64 18.09 -19.88
N GLU A 115 -4.61 16.78 -20.11
CA GLU A 115 -5.61 16.06 -20.91
C GLU A 115 -6.75 15.53 -20.03
N GLY A 116 -6.67 15.72 -18.71
CA GLY A 116 -7.63 15.21 -17.74
C GLY A 116 -7.38 13.75 -17.35
N ASN A 117 -6.24 13.15 -17.71
CA ASN A 117 -5.92 11.79 -17.29
C ASN A 117 -5.53 11.80 -15.81
N ILE A 118 -6.10 10.86 -15.05
CA ILE A 118 -5.87 10.74 -13.61
C ILE A 118 -4.95 9.55 -13.33
N ALA A 119 -3.98 9.74 -12.44
CA ALA A 119 -3.16 8.66 -11.92
C ALA A 119 -3.08 8.73 -10.39
N ALA A 120 -3.00 7.54 -9.77
CA ALA A 120 -2.83 7.41 -8.32
C ALA A 120 -1.75 6.38 -7.99
N ALA A 121 -0.98 6.66 -6.93
CA ALA A 121 0.14 5.85 -6.49
C ALA A 121 0.22 5.82 -4.96
N CYS A 122 0.57 4.66 -4.40
CA CYS A 122 0.75 4.46 -2.96
C CYS A 122 2.00 3.59 -2.71
N SER A 123 2.75 3.91 -1.66
CA SER A 123 3.94 3.15 -1.25
C SER A 123 4.06 3.15 0.27
N SER A 124 4.45 2.02 0.85
CA SER A 124 4.55 1.86 2.30
C SER A 124 5.67 0.89 2.70
N GLY A 125 6.36 1.18 3.80
CA GLY A 125 7.26 0.24 4.48
C GLY A 125 6.50 -0.85 5.25
N GLY A 126 5.20 -0.66 5.49
CA GLY A 126 4.37 -1.48 6.35
C GLY A 126 4.53 -1.16 7.84
N VAL A 127 3.89 -1.96 8.68
CA VAL A 127 3.92 -1.79 10.14
C VAL A 127 5.22 -2.34 10.74
N MET A 128 5.65 -1.77 11.87
CA MET A 128 6.82 -2.21 12.61
C MET A 128 6.61 -3.64 13.14
N LEU A 129 7.69 -4.44 13.19
CA LEU A 129 7.67 -5.85 13.61
C LEU A 129 6.68 -6.76 12.87
N LYS A 130 6.26 -6.38 11.66
CA LYS A 130 5.42 -7.25 10.82
C LYS A 130 6.06 -8.62 10.61
N HIS A 131 5.23 -9.66 10.50
CA HIS A 131 5.68 -10.95 10.01
C HIS A 131 6.32 -10.82 8.63
N SER A 132 7.38 -11.60 8.39
CA SER A 132 8.01 -11.68 7.07
C SER A 132 6.96 -12.12 6.04
N GLY A 133 6.96 -11.47 4.87
CA GLY A 133 5.95 -11.71 3.84
C GLY A 133 4.61 -10.98 4.04
N ARG A 134 4.37 -10.27 5.15
CA ARG A 134 3.16 -9.45 5.32
C ARG A 134 3.08 -8.38 4.23
N VAL A 135 2.00 -8.41 3.45
CA VAL A 135 1.66 -7.40 2.44
C VAL A 135 0.49 -6.57 2.95
N GLY A 136 0.62 -5.24 2.85
CA GLY A 136 -0.41 -4.29 3.27
C GLY A 136 -1.15 -3.66 2.09
N GLN A 137 -2.02 -2.71 2.40
CA GLN A 137 -2.91 -2.02 1.47
C GLN A 137 -2.19 -1.37 0.29
N ALA A 138 -0.97 -0.87 0.48
CA ALA A 138 -0.23 -0.15 -0.56
C ALA A 138 0.00 -0.98 -1.83
N ALA A 139 0.07 -2.31 -1.72
CA ALA A 139 0.20 -3.23 -2.86
C ALA A 139 -1.11 -3.93 -3.24
N ALA A 140 -2.19 -3.71 -2.49
CA ALA A 140 -3.48 -4.35 -2.70
C ALA A 140 -4.36 -3.52 -3.65
N TYR A 141 -4.87 -4.18 -4.69
CA TYR A 141 -5.74 -3.56 -5.69
C TYR A 141 -7.01 -3.00 -5.04
N GLY A 142 -7.29 -1.72 -5.26
CA GLY A 142 -8.48 -1.04 -4.72
C GLY A 142 -8.41 -0.68 -3.23
N SER A 143 -7.33 -1.02 -2.52
CA SER A 143 -7.17 -0.67 -1.11
C SER A 143 -6.24 0.54 -0.93
N GLY A 144 -5.02 0.48 -1.48
CA GLY A 144 -4.00 1.52 -1.30
C GLY A 144 -4.15 2.72 -2.23
N CYS A 145 -4.54 2.48 -3.47
CA CYS A 145 -4.85 3.53 -4.43
C CYS A 145 -5.92 3.09 -5.44
N TRP A 146 -6.58 4.07 -6.04
CA TRP A 146 -7.52 3.90 -7.13
C TRP A 146 -7.42 5.09 -8.08
N ALA A 147 -7.54 4.86 -9.37
CA ALA A 147 -7.68 5.91 -10.37
C ALA A 147 -8.58 5.41 -11.50
N ASP A 148 -9.54 6.23 -11.91
CA ASP A 148 -10.36 6.05 -13.09
C ASP A 148 -10.43 7.39 -13.86
N LYS A 149 -11.36 7.52 -14.80
CA LYS A 149 -11.50 8.72 -15.63
C LYS A 149 -12.02 9.95 -14.88
N ALA A 150 -12.57 9.78 -13.68
CA ALA A 150 -13.24 10.84 -12.92
C ALA A 150 -12.60 11.09 -11.55
N VAL A 151 -12.03 10.07 -10.91
CA VAL A 151 -11.56 10.13 -9.53
C VAL A 151 -10.21 9.45 -9.36
N GLY A 152 -9.35 10.06 -8.52
CA GLY A 152 -8.14 9.43 -8.00
C GLY A 152 -8.14 9.44 -6.47
N ILE A 153 -7.82 8.30 -5.85
CA ILE A 153 -7.81 8.10 -4.40
C ILE A 153 -6.51 7.42 -3.98
N VAL A 154 -5.97 7.85 -2.83
CA VAL A 154 -4.89 7.17 -2.11
C VAL A 154 -5.26 7.05 -0.63
N THR A 155 -4.85 5.97 0.02
CA THR A 155 -5.15 5.73 1.43
C THR A 155 -3.90 5.54 2.26
N SER A 156 -3.99 5.93 3.52
CA SER A 156 -3.00 5.70 4.58
C SER A 156 -3.76 5.33 5.85
N GLY A 157 -3.15 4.51 6.72
CA GLY A 157 -3.80 3.98 7.91
C GLY A 157 -3.47 2.50 8.15
N CYS A 158 -4.29 1.86 8.98
CA CYS A 158 -4.17 0.44 9.29
C CYS A 158 -4.44 -0.40 8.04
N GLY A 159 -3.41 -1.06 7.52
CA GLY A 159 -3.48 -1.77 6.23
C GLY A 159 -4.57 -2.83 6.19
N GLU A 160 -4.75 -3.59 7.27
CA GLU A 160 -5.76 -4.65 7.36
C GLU A 160 -7.18 -4.10 7.21
N TYR A 161 -7.52 -3.01 7.91
CA TYR A 161 -8.84 -2.38 7.79
C TYR A 161 -9.06 -1.77 6.40
N LEU A 162 -8.03 -1.13 5.83
CA LEU A 162 -8.11 -0.57 4.49
C LEU A 162 -8.29 -1.63 3.40
N MET A 163 -7.68 -2.81 3.57
CA MET A 163 -7.84 -3.95 2.67
C MET A 163 -9.20 -4.61 2.81
N LEU A 164 -9.65 -4.88 4.04
CA LEU A 164 -10.95 -5.51 4.30
C LEU A 164 -12.13 -4.69 3.75
N THR A 165 -11.98 -3.37 3.70
CA THR A 165 -13.01 -2.44 3.21
C THR A 165 -12.82 -2.04 1.74
N ASN A 166 -11.69 -2.37 1.11
CA ASN A 166 -11.30 -1.84 -0.20
C ASN A 166 -11.49 -0.31 -0.31
N LEU A 167 -11.01 0.41 0.71
CA LEU A 167 -11.44 1.79 0.95
C LEU A 167 -11.20 2.73 -0.24
N ALA A 168 -10.08 2.60 -0.97
CA ALA A 168 -9.81 3.49 -2.10
C ALA A 168 -10.88 3.35 -3.20
N ARG A 169 -11.20 2.11 -3.58
CA ARG A 169 -12.22 1.81 -4.59
C ARG A 169 -13.63 2.18 -4.12
N GLU A 170 -13.99 1.85 -2.89
CA GLU A 170 -15.32 2.16 -2.36
C GLU A 170 -15.53 3.67 -2.21
N THR A 171 -14.47 4.43 -1.92
CA THR A 171 -14.53 5.89 -1.92
C THR A 171 -14.74 6.44 -3.32
N ALA A 172 -14.04 5.92 -4.34
CA ALA A 172 -14.26 6.31 -5.73
C ALA A 172 -15.71 6.08 -6.16
N ARG A 173 -16.26 4.89 -5.89
CA ARG A 173 -17.68 4.57 -6.17
C ARG A 173 -18.67 5.47 -5.45
N THR A 174 -18.38 5.81 -4.21
CA THR A 174 -19.24 6.71 -3.43
C THR A 174 -19.20 8.12 -4.03
N LEU A 175 -18.04 8.57 -4.51
CA LEU A 175 -17.87 9.86 -5.16
C LEU A 175 -18.58 9.93 -6.50
N GLU A 176 -18.53 8.87 -7.32
CA GLU A 176 -19.27 8.78 -8.59
C GLU A 176 -20.78 8.96 -8.41
N ASN A 177 -21.33 8.46 -7.30
CA ASN A 177 -22.76 8.53 -6.99
C ASN A 177 -23.13 9.76 -6.13
N SER A 178 -22.19 10.66 -5.85
CA SER A 178 -22.42 11.81 -4.99
C SER A 178 -22.40 13.11 -5.77
N ASN A 179 -23.39 13.97 -5.50
CA ASN A 179 -23.45 15.31 -6.07
C ASN A 179 -22.39 16.26 -5.49
N MET A 180 -21.77 15.91 -4.35
CA MET A 180 -20.75 16.74 -3.71
C MET A 180 -19.62 15.88 -3.15
N ALA A 181 -18.39 16.12 -3.61
CA ALA A 181 -17.23 15.31 -3.25
C ALA A 181 -17.02 15.19 -1.74
N THR A 182 -17.16 16.30 -0.99
CA THR A 182 -17.01 16.30 0.47
C THR A 182 -18.01 15.36 1.16
N THR A 183 -19.27 15.35 0.73
CA THR A 183 -20.29 14.43 1.26
C THR A 183 -20.00 12.99 0.83
N GLY A 184 -19.55 12.77 -0.40
CA GLY A 184 -19.15 11.44 -0.86
C GLY A 184 -18.00 10.85 -0.02
N VAL A 185 -16.95 11.62 0.25
CA VAL A 185 -15.85 11.18 1.13
C VAL A 185 -16.36 10.92 2.55
N TYR A 186 -17.14 11.85 3.13
CA TYR A 186 -17.71 11.67 4.46
C TYR A 186 -18.53 10.38 4.57
N ASN A 187 -19.41 10.13 3.60
CA ASN A 187 -20.23 8.93 3.55
C ASN A 187 -19.39 7.65 3.39
N SER A 188 -18.32 7.70 2.59
CA SER A 188 -17.41 6.57 2.45
C SER A 188 -16.70 6.26 3.77
N ILE A 189 -16.12 7.26 4.43
CA ILE A 189 -15.41 7.05 5.70
C ILE A 189 -16.37 6.56 6.79
N THR A 190 -17.56 7.15 6.91
CA THR A 190 -18.50 6.77 7.97
C THR A 190 -19.15 5.41 7.72
N ASN A 191 -19.68 5.17 6.52
CA ASN A 191 -20.49 3.99 6.23
C ASN A 191 -19.67 2.81 5.70
N ASN A 192 -18.63 3.08 4.90
CA ASN A 192 -17.83 2.03 4.26
C ASN A 192 -16.56 1.68 5.05
N PHE A 193 -16.13 2.52 5.99
CA PHE A 193 -14.97 2.26 6.84
C PHE A 193 -15.35 2.09 8.31
N ILE A 194 -15.74 3.16 9.02
CA ILE A 194 -15.94 3.14 10.48
C ILE A 194 -16.95 2.07 10.89
N ARG A 195 -18.17 2.08 10.34
CA ARG A 195 -19.24 1.10 10.67
C ARG A 195 -18.95 -0.34 10.28
N LYS A 196 -17.95 -0.59 9.42
CA LYS A 196 -17.54 -1.95 9.02
C LYS A 196 -16.40 -2.48 9.87
N CYS A 197 -15.58 -1.57 10.43
CA CYS A 197 -14.42 -1.93 11.24
C CYS A 197 -14.73 -1.93 12.74
N TYR A 198 -15.76 -1.21 13.18
CA TYR A 198 -16.21 -1.05 14.57
C TYR A 198 -17.74 -1.20 14.65
#